data_AF-A0A520EHS2-F1
#
_entry.id   AF-A0A520EHS2-F1
#
_cell.length_a   1.000
_cell.length_b   1.000
_cell.length_c   1.000
_cell.angle_alpha   90.00
_cell.angle_beta   90.00
_cell.angle_gamma   90.00
#
_symmetry.space_group_name_H-M   'P 1'
#
loop_
_entity.id
_entity.type
_entity.pdbx_description
1 polymer ?
#
loop_
_entity_poly.entity_id
_entity_poly.type
_entity_poly.pdbx_seq_one_letter_code
_entity_poly.pdbx_strand_id
1 'polypeptide(L)'
;MIMKKYTYILMFIVLTFSATSCKKFLNIVPDYAPGEATYDLIRKETDAPNGVLDMLLAKTFLYLKDEGFESVNMGLAPLSGIDGPDFTQKTIKYAYDNLKAFAQFKGLRKYKEKFYPSWRKKYLIYSHHYHLLQVPNALKRISEGS
;
A
#
# COMPACT_ATOMS: atom_id res chain seq x y z
N MET A 1 -31.14 21.20 -5.91
CA MET A 1 -29.95 20.51 -5.37
C MET A 1 -28.78 20.81 -6.28
N ILE A 2 -27.77 21.55 -5.80
CA ILE A 2 -26.68 22.09 -6.61
C ILE A 2 -25.62 20.97 -6.80
N MET A 3 -25.45 20.50 -8.03
CA MET A 3 -24.37 19.57 -8.37
C MET A 3 -23.06 20.36 -8.52
N LYS A 4 -22.14 20.20 -7.57
CA LYS A 4 -20.75 20.64 -7.73
C LYS A 4 -20.04 19.66 -8.66
N LYS A 5 -19.55 20.14 -9.80
CA LYS A 5 -18.57 19.42 -10.64
C LYS A 5 -17.27 19.32 -9.86
N TYR A 6 -16.86 18.11 -9.49
CA TYR A 6 -15.52 17.85 -8.97
C TYR A 6 -14.61 17.52 -10.16
N THR A 7 -13.75 18.46 -10.52
CA THR A 7 -12.65 18.21 -11.45
C THR A 7 -11.63 17.33 -10.73
N TYR A 8 -11.43 16.10 -11.20
CA TYR A 8 -10.39 15.20 -10.67
C TYR A 8 -9.02 15.68 -11.17
N ILE A 9 -8.25 16.35 -10.32
CA ILE A 9 -6.82 16.59 -10.58
C ILE A 9 -6.08 15.37 -10.04
N LEU A 10 -5.67 14.48 -10.94
CA LEU A 10 -4.75 13.39 -10.63
C LEU A 10 -3.33 13.98 -10.65
N MET A 11 -2.77 14.28 -9.48
CA MET A 11 -1.43 14.85 -9.37
C MET A 11 -0.38 13.73 -9.49
N PHE A 12 0.19 13.57 -10.68
CA PHE A 12 1.32 12.67 -10.88
C PHE A 12 2.60 13.35 -10.39
N ILE A 13 3.23 12.82 -9.34
CA ILE A 13 4.59 13.22 -8.98
C ILE A 13 5.56 12.27 -9.66
N VAL A 14 5.99 12.66 -10.86
CA VAL A 14 7.09 11.99 -11.56
C VAL A 14 8.41 12.49 -10.96
N LEU A 15 8.92 11.79 -9.96
CA LEU A 15 10.27 12.04 -9.44
C LEU A 15 11.29 11.29 -10.31
N THR A 16 11.78 12.00 -11.33
CA THR A 16 12.83 11.53 -12.24
C THR A 16 14.20 11.58 -11.56
N PHE A 17 14.95 10.47 -11.60
CA PHE A 17 16.36 10.46 -11.16
C PHE A 17 17.21 9.74 -12.20
N SER A 18 17.43 10.41 -13.34
CA SER A 18 18.45 10.20 -14.37
C SER A 18 18.11 11.12 -15.54
N ALA A 19 19.12 11.79 -16.11
CA ALA A 19 18.97 12.90 -17.05
C ALA A 19 18.31 12.57 -18.41
N THR A 20 17.91 11.32 -18.70
CA THR A 20 17.35 10.96 -20.02
C THR A 20 16.27 9.86 -20.04
N SER A 21 15.90 9.20 -18.93
CA SER A 21 14.74 8.28 -18.93
C SER A 21 14.02 8.16 -17.57
N CYS A 22 12.69 8.10 -17.61
CA CYS A 22 11.84 7.93 -16.44
C CYS A 22 11.86 6.47 -15.95
N LYS A 23 12.79 6.12 -15.07
CA LYS A 23 12.97 4.74 -14.57
C LYS A 23 12.05 4.36 -13.39
N LYS A 24 11.23 5.30 -12.90
CA LYS A 24 10.32 5.09 -11.76
C LYS A 24 9.26 6.18 -11.70
N PHE A 25 8.12 5.88 -11.12
CA PHE A 25 7.11 6.88 -10.82
C PHE A 25 6.28 6.48 -9.60
N LEU A 26 5.64 7.49 -9.00
CA LEU A 26 4.61 7.33 -7.99
C LEU A 26 3.52 8.39 -8.25
N ASN A 27 2.25 8.00 -8.24
CA ASN A 27 1.16 8.99 -8.32
C ASN A 27 0.67 9.35 -6.92
N ILE A 28 0.35 10.63 -6.71
CA ILE A 28 -0.30 11.08 -5.48
C ILE A 28 -1.77 11.22 -5.79
N VAL A 29 -2.59 10.62 -4.94
CA VAL A 29 -4.05 10.67 -5.07
C VAL A 29 -4.56 11.53 -3.93
N PRO A 30 -5.49 12.46 -4.18
CA PRO A 30 -6.13 13.21 -3.11
C PRO A 30 -6.82 12.23 -2.15
N ASP A 31 -6.48 12.30 -0.87
CA ASP A 31 -7.18 11.55 0.17
C ASP A 31 -8.43 12.33 0.63
N TYR A 32 -9.41 11.62 1.14
CA TYR A 32 -10.64 12.20 1.69
C TYR A 32 -10.46 12.64 3.16
N ALA A 33 -9.35 12.25 3.80
CA ALA A 33 -9.00 12.66 5.14
C ALA A 33 -8.21 14.00 5.13
N PRO A 34 -8.67 15.04 5.84
CA PRO A 34 -7.93 16.30 5.95
C PRO A 34 -6.51 16.07 6.48
N GLY A 35 -5.52 16.68 5.84
CA GLY A 35 -4.11 16.59 6.25
C GLY A 35 -3.41 15.26 5.94
N GLU A 36 -4.11 14.29 5.33
CA GLU A 36 -3.53 13.00 4.91
C GLU A 36 -3.34 12.97 3.39
N ALA A 37 -2.18 12.52 2.93
CA ALA A 37 -1.91 12.22 1.53
C ALA A 37 -1.91 10.69 1.32
N THR A 38 -2.23 10.25 0.11
CA THR A 38 -2.07 8.85 -0.27
C THR A 38 -1.47 8.71 -1.67
N TYR A 39 -0.96 7.52 -1.97
CA TYR A 39 -0.45 7.14 -3.27
C TYR A 39 -1.03 5.78 -3.65
N ASP A 40 -1.15 5.52 -4.95
CA ASP A 40 -1.78 4.30 -5.45
C ASP A 40 -0.75 3.40 -6.16
N LEU A 41 -0.23 3.89 -7.28
CA LEU A 41 0.80 3.23 -8.08
C LEU A 41 2.19 3.71 -7.67
N ILE A 42 3.07 2.74 -7.45
CA ILE A 42 4.52 2.93 -7.37
C ILE A 42 5.17 1.87 -8.27
N ARG A 43 5.95 2.31 -9.27
CA ARG A 43 6.62 1.40 -10.21
C ARG A 43 8.07 1.80 -10.43
N LYS A 44 8.90 0.82 -10.75
CA LYS A 44 10.29 0.98 -11.18
C LYS A 44 10.55 0.09 -12.39
N GLU A 45 11.49 0.50 -13.23
CA GLU A 45 12.04 -0.35 -14.28
C GLU A 45 12.83 -1.53 -13.69
N THR A 46 12.94 -2.59 -14.48
CA THR A 46 13.67 -3.81 -14.10
C THR A 46 15.16 -3.53 -13.91
N ASP A 47 15.73 -2.63 -14.70
CA ASP A 47 17.13 -2.19 -14.63
C ASP A 47 17.39 -1.13 -13.54
N ALA A 48 16.36 -0.69 -12.82
CA ALA A 48 16.50 0.36 -11.83
C ALA A 48 17.31 -0.13 -10.62
N PRO A 49 18.31 0.66 -10.15
CA PRO A 49 19.18 0.27 -9.03
C PRO A 49 18.43 -0.13 -7.76
N ASN A 50 19.08 -0.93 -6.92
CA ASN A 50 18.55 -1.27 -5.60
C ASN A 50 18.36 -0.01 -4.73
N GLY A 51 17.30 0.02 -3.93
CA GLY A 51 16.97 1.17 -3.05
C GLY A 51 16.31 2.36 -3.76
N VAL A 52 16.09 2.28 -5.08
CA VAL A 52 15.50 3.40 -5.86
C VAL A 52 14.09 3.79 -5.41
N LEU A 53 13.29 2.81 -4.97
CA LEU A 53 11.95 3.03 -4.41
C LEU A 53 12.01 3.64 -3.01
N ASP A 54 13.01 3.25 -2.21
CA ASP A 54 13.21 3.81 -0.88
C ASP A 54 13.51 5.31 -0.98
N MET A 55 14.38 5.69 -1.93
CA MET A 55 14.66 7.09 -2.25
C MET A 55 13.42 7.82 -2.81
N LEU A 56 12.64 7.16 -3.67
CA LEU A 56 11.41 7.74 -4.24
C LEU A 56 10.43 8.10 -3.13
N LEU A 57 10.11 7.16 -2.25
CA LEU A 57 9.21 7.40 -1.12
C LEU A 57 9.76 8.46 -0.16
N ALA A 58 11.05 8.40 0.19
CA ALA A 58 11.65 9.41 1.07
C ALA A 58 11.52 10.83 0.49
N LYS A 59 11.77 11.00 -0.82
CA LYS A 59 11.60 12.29 -1.51
C LYS A 59 10.13 12.71 -1.57
N THR A 60 9.21 11.77 -1.83
CA THR A 60 7.77 12.04 -1.79
C THR A 60 7.31 12.50 -0.41
N PHE A 61 7.78 11.88 0.67
CA PHE A 61 7.40 12.26 2.03
C PHE A 61 7.91 13.64 2.43
N LEU A 62 9.14 13.98 2.03
CA LEU A 62 9.67 15.33 2.23
C LEU A 62 8.86 16.38 1.47
N TYR A 63 8.55 16.11 0.19
CA TYR A 63 7.70 16.99 -0.60
C TYR A 63 6.32 17.18 0.03
N LEU A 64 5.65 16.11 0.43
CA LEU A 64 4.32 16.18 1.07
C LEU A 64 4.37 16.95 2.39
N LYS A 65 5.44 16.80 3.17
CA LYS A 65 5.65 17.59 4.38
C LYS A 65 5.77 19.09 4.06
N ASP A 66 6.51 19.45 3.02
CA ASP A 66 6.69 20.85 2.60
C ASP A 66 5.37 21.46 2.09
N GLU A 67 4.50 20.65 1.49
CA GLU A 67 3.13 21.04 1.09
C GLU A 67 2.13 21.10 2.27
N GLY A 68 2.56 20.78 3.49
CA GLY A 68 1.76 20.90 4.71
C GLY A 68 0.91 19.67 5.06
N PHE A 69 1.16 18.50 4.46
CA PHE A 69 0.52 17.25 4.89
C PHE A 69 1.10 16.76 6.21
N GLU A 70 0.24 16.26 7.09
CA GLU A 70 0.59 15.75 8.43
C GLU A 70 0.88 14.24 8.40
N SER A 71 0.21 13.50 7.52
CA SER A 71 0.37 12.05 7.41
C SER A 71 0.35 11.57 5.95
N VAL A 72 0.96 10.40 5.73
CA VAL A 72 0.90 9.69 4.45
C VAL A 72 0.37 8.28 4.66
N ASN A 73 -0.73 7.96 4.00
CA ASN A 73 -1.28 6.62 3.95
C ASN A 73 -0.52 5.78 2.92
N MET A 74 0.35 4.89 3.42
CA MET A 74 1.18 3.98 2.62
C MET A 74 0.42 2.75 2.07
N GLY A 75 -0.91 2.70 2.26
CA GLY A 75 -1.76 1.60 1.85
C GLY A 75 -1.67 0.35 2.74
N LEU A 76 -2.39 -0.71 2.36
CA LEU A 76 -2.56 -1.92 3.17
C LEU A 76 -1.31 -2.83 3.17
N ALA A 77 -1.03 -3.47 4.31
CA ALA A 77 -0.22 -4.68 4.38
C ALA A 77 -1.15 -5.85 4.73
N PRO A 78 -1.58 -6.68 3.76
CA PRO A 78 -2.65 -7.63 4.00
C PRO A 78 -2.24 -8.71 5.00
N LEU A 79 -3.20 -9.12 5.84
CA LEU A 79 -3.09 -10.24 6.79
C LEU A 79 -2.01 -10.12 7.87
N SER A 80 -1.17 -9.08 7.87
CA SER A 80 -0.05 -8.92 8.80
C SER A 80 -0.43 -8.66 10.26
N GLY A 81 -1.71 -8.45 10.54
CA GLY A 81 -2.25 -8.20 11.88
C GLY A 81 -3.41 -9.12 12.23
N ILE A 82 -3.51 -10.29 11.57
CA ILE A 82 -4.55 -11.26 11.88
C ILE A 82 -4.22 -11.95 13.20
N ASP A 83 -4.93 -11.53 14.24
CA ASP A 83 -4.88 -12.13 15.57
C ASP A 83 -6.31 -12.19 16.10
N GLY A 84 -6.86 -13.40 16.17
CA GLY A 84 -8.23 -13.62 16.62
C GLY A 84 -8.44 -15.02 17.19
N PRO A 85 -9.49 -15.20 18.00
CA PRO A 85 -9.70 -16.42 18.77
C PRO A 85 -10.22 -17.59 17.91
N ASP A 86 -10.85 -17.29 16.77
CA ASP A 86 -11.50 -18.26 15.89
C ASP A 86 -10.49 -19.22 15.22
N PHE A 87 -10.89 -20.47 15.02
CA PHE A 87 -10.05 -21.49 14.39
C PHE A 87 -9.55 -21.05 13.00
N THR A 88 -10.41 -20.46 12.18
CA THR A 88 -10.08 -19.99 10.83
C THR A 88 -9.04 -18.89 10.84
N GLN A 89 -9.15 -17.95 11.79
CA GLN A 89 -8.18 -16.87 11.96
C GLN A 89 -6.82 -17.42 12.41
N LYS A 90 -6.80 -18.39 13.32
CA LYS A 90 -5.57 -19.10 13.73
C LYS A 90 -4.94 -19.86 12.57
N THR A 91 -5.73 -20.56 11.76
CA THR A 91 -5.25 -21.25 10.56
C THR A 91 -4.59 -20.28 9.59
N ILE A 92 -5.22 -19.14 9.32
CA ILE A 92 -4.66 -18.14 8.39
C ILE A 92 -3.43 -17.46 8.98
N LYS A 93 -3.41 -17.18 10.28
CA LYS A 93 -2.21 -16.68 10.96
C LYS A 93 -1.05 -17.67 10.80
N TYR A 94 -1.28 -18.94 11.11
CA TYR A 94 -0.28 -19.98 10.94
C TYR A 94 0.21 -20.08 9.49
N ALA A 95 -0.71 -20.02 8.53
CA ALA A 95 -0.40 -20.03 7.11
C ALA A 95 0.43 -18.81 6.70
N TYR A 96 0.04 -17.61 7.17
CA TYR A 96 0.79 -16.38 6.96
C TYR A 96 2.22 -16.53 7.49
N ASP A 97 2.39 -17.03 8.72
CA ASP A 97 3.68 -17.16 9.40
C ASP A 97 4.60 -18.23 8.80
N ASN A 98 4.05 -19.30 8.23
CA ASN A 98 4.86 -20.47 7.84
C ASN A 98 4.89 -20.76 6.34
N LEU A 99 3.90 -20.34 5.55
CA LEU A 99 3.81 -20.72 4.14
C LEU A 99 4.45 -19.68 3.21
N LYS A 100 5.20 -20.17 2.21
CA LYS A 100 5.82 -19.33 1.16
C LYS A 100 4.79 -18.55 0.34
N ALA A 101 3.56 -19.04 0.22
CA ALA A 101 2.48 -18.36 -0.49
C ALA A 101 2.18 -16.94 0.05
N PHE A 102 2.53 -16.65 1.30
CA PHE A 102 2.33 -15.34 1.94
C PHE A 102 3.59 -14.47 1.94
N ALA A 103 4.68 -14.91 1.31
CA ALA A 103 5.95 -14.19 1.27
C ALA A 103 5.83 -12.77 0.69
N GLN A 104 4.99 -12.60 -0.34
CA GLN A 104 4.70 -11.29 -0.94
C GLN A 104 4.10 -10.29 0.07
N PHE A 105 3.15 -10.74 0.90
CA PHE A 105 2.50 -9.89 1.91
C PHE A 105 3.47 -9.55 3.05
N LYS A 106 4.27 -10.53 3.49
CA LYS A 106 5.35 -10.29 4.46
C LYS A 106 6.40 -9.31 3.92
N GLY A 107 6.80 -9.47 2.66
CA GLY A 107 7.73 -8.58 1.98
C GLY A 107 7.22 -7.15 1.96
N LEU A 108 5.95 -6.96 1.59
CA LEU A 108 5.29 -5.65 1.60
C LEU A 108 5.23 -5.03 3.01
N ARG A 109 4.86 -5.83 4.03
CA ARG A 109 4.84 -5.39 5.43
C ARG A 109 6.24 -4.97 5.92
N LYS A 110 7.27 -5.75 5.62
CA LYS A 110 8.67 -5.46 5.98
C LYS A 110 9.20 -4.23 5.23
N TYR A 111 8.83 -4.08 3.97
CA TYR A 111 9.20 -2.93 3.14
C TYR A 111 8.70 -1.62 3.77
N LYS A 112 7.43 -1.59 4.17
CA LYS A 112 6.81 -0.42 4.82
C LYS A 112 7.43 -0.12 6.18
N GLU A 113 7.87 -1.13 6.93
CA GLU A 113 8.46 -0.95 8.27
C GLU A 113 9.73 -0.08 8.25
N LYS A 114 10.45 -0.03 7.12
CA LYS A 114 11.64 0.83 6.95
C LYS A 114 11.37 2.32 7.25
N PHE A 115 10.12 2.75 7.11
CA PHE A 115 9.69 4.13 7.32
C PHE A 115 9.02 4.37 8.68
N TYR A 116 9.08 3.39 9.59
CA TYR A 116 8.50 3.45 10.94
C TYR A 116 7.02 3.91 10.97
N PRO A 117 6.12 3.27 10.18
CA PRO A 117 4.73 3.71 10.09
C PRO A 117 3.94 3.36 11.35
N SER A 118 2.92 4.17 11.64
CA SER A 118 1.88 3.82 12.62
C SER A 118 0.89 2.83 12.02
N TRP A 119 0.86 1.60 12.53
CA TRP A 119 -0.04 0.54 12.03
C TRP A 119 -1.47 0.70 12.53
N ARG A 120 -2.40 0.92 11.60
CA ARG A 120 -3.85 0.93 11.88
C ARG A 120 -4.49 -0.36 11.39
N LYS A 121 -5.23 -1.05 12.27
CA LYS A 121 -5.96 -2.28 11.92
C LYS A 121 -7.08 -1.96 10.91
N LYS A 122 -7.20 -2.79 9.88
CA LYS A 122 -8.33 -2.79 8.93
C LYS A 122 -9.05 -4.12 9.05
N TYR A 123 -10.37 -4.07 9.05
CA TYR A 123 -11.22 -5.23 9.30
C TYR A 123 -11.96 -5.62 8.03
N LEU A 124 -12.08 -6.92 7.79
CA LEU A 124 -12.93 -7.47 6.75
C LEU A 124 -14.24 -7.93 7.40
N ILE A 125 -15.36 -7.49 6.84
CA ILE A 125 -16.70 -7.92 7.26
C ILE A 125 -17.12 -9.08 6.37
N TYR A 126 -17.51 -10.20 6.97
CA TYR A 126 -17.95 -11.41 6.28
C TYR A 126 -19.03 -12.13 7.08
N SER A 127 -19.95 -12.82 6.40
CA SER A 127 -21.10 -13.47 7.02
C SER A 127 -20.79 -14.84 7.63
N HIS A 128 -19.79 -15.56 7.10
CA HIS A 128 -19.43 -16.89 7.57
C HIS A 128 -17.91 -17.07 7.66
N HIS A 129 -17.45 -17.78 8.69
CA HIS A 129 -16.03 -18.01 8.96
C HIS A 129 -15.26 -18.59 7.77
N TYR A 130 -15.85 -19.51 7.00
CA TYR A 130 -15.20 -20.12 5.84
C TYR A 130 -14.91 -19.15 4.68
N HIS A 131 -15.57 -17.98 4.62
CA HIS A 131 -15.23 -16.95 3.63
C HIS A 131 -13.79 -16.45 3.81
N LEU A 132 -13.29 -16.47 5.05
CA LEU A 132 -11.95 -16.01 5.37
C LEU A 132 -10.88 -16.87 4.67
N LEU A 133 -11.14 -18.16 4.43
CA LEU A 133 -10.22 -19.07 3.72
C LEU A 133 -9.98 -18.65 2.27
N GLN A 134 -10.91 -17.92 1.65
CA GLN A 134 -10.82 -17.47 0.26
C GLN A 134 -10.07 -16.13 0.11
N VAL A 135 -9.96 -15.38 1.20
CA VAL A 135 -9.39 -14.02 1.23
C VAL A 135 -7.96 -13.96 0.71
N PRO A 136 -7.02 -14.86 1.07
CA PRO A 136 -5.67 -14.81 0.53
C PRO A 136 -5.62 -14.88 -1.00
N ASN A 137 -6.44 -15.75 -1.60
CA ASN A 137 -6.51 -15.90 -3.05
C ASN A 137 -7.16 -14.68 -3.71
N ALA A 138 -8.22 -14.13 -3.12
CA ALA A 138 -8.86 -12.92 -3.62
C ALA A 138 -7.87 -11.72 -3.60
N LEU A 139 -7.14 -11.54 -2.50
CA LEU A 139 -6.12 -10.49 -2.37
C LEU A 139 -4.99 -10.66 -3.39
N LYS A 140 -4.54 -11.90 -3.63
CA LYS A 140 -3.51 -12.19 -4.63
C LYS A 140 -3.99 -11.78 -6.04
N ARG A 141 -5.21 -12.18 -6.44
CA ARG A 141 -5.78 -11.84 -7.74
C ARG A 141 -5.90 -10.33 -7.97
N ILE A 142 -6.28 -9.56 -6.95
CA ILE A 142 -6.40 -8.11 -7.05
C ILE A 142 -5.01 -7.46 -7.11
N SER A 143 -4.03 -8.01 -6.40
CA SER A 143 -2.67 -7.47 -6.35
C SER A 143 -1.85 -7.73 -7.62
N GLU A 144 -2.12 -8.82 -8.34
CA GLU A 144 -1.36 -9.20 -9.54
C GLU A 144 -1.78 -8.37 -10.77
N GLY A 145 -2.92 -7.68 -10.72
CA GLY A 145 -3.53 -7.06 -11.90
C GLY A 145 -3.99 -8.16 -12.87
N SER A 146 -5.23 -8.03 -13.38
CA SER A 146 -5.71 -8.96 -14.40
C SER A 146 -4.90 -8.86 -15.69
#